data_AF-A0A9P4WZF2-F1
#
_entry.id   AF-A0A9P4WZF2-F1
#
_cell.length_a   1.000
_cell.length_b   1.000
_cell.length_c   1.000
_cell.angle_alpha   90.00
_cell.angle_beta   90.00
_cell.angle_gamma   90.00
#
_symmetry.space_group_name_H-M   'P 1'
#
loop_
_entity.id
_entity.type
_entity.pdbx_description
1 polymer ?
#
loop_
_entity_poly.entity_id
_entity_poly.type
_entity_poly.pdbx_seq_one_letter_code
_entity_poly.pdbx_strand_id
1 'polypeptide(L)'
;MSMKIPESPMLEQKSMSAEFMTYAFEIAQMSYTIRQRAYFDSNNAEERSPSLAMAESLLRECNSWIQTIPPNLSLNYLPTIPPEQKARILLLHIYYYYTRCIVSRDFLVQKVERNIAFLEDKQMPYSEELQRTLTLSEDCVESAHQSIRCIMEGADLGMIGYSWLDLFFIFHSILIVCADFLARPRNQQDTTKDIERKEMVRVMLNYIRGMKLAATYKILSRIAIQFASLTGVTEEQRSTPTFTGQAGSRLDEQQAALENDETSRQLMEISDVQDDWFSNATSSLGLDFFEMQEGSDTLPLHAQGSTYPELYNAQPPYSAQPATSEVDDWTARTLRGMHAL
;
A
#
# COMPACT_ATOMS: atom_id res chain seq x y z
N MET A 1 -41.07 -26.36 31.15
CA MET A 1 -40.51 -26.21 29.79
C MET A 1 -39.10 -25.69 29.94
N SER A 2 -38.11 -26.53 29.66
CA SER A 2 -36.69 -26.18 29.80
C SER A 2 -36.26 -25.41 28.55
N MET A 3 -35.83 -24.16 28.71
CA MET A 3 -35.29 -23.34 27.63
C MET A 3 -34.01 -24.00 27.11
N LYS A 4 -34.08 -24.51 25.88
CA LYS A 4 -32.89 -24.90 25.11
C LYS A 4 -32.13 -23.62 24.78
N ILE A 5 -30.98 -23.45 25.40
CA ILE A 5 -29.94 -22.52 24.95
C ILE A 5 -29.58 -22.97 23.53
N PRO A 6 -29.64 -22.11 22.50
CA PRO A 6 -29.10 -22.47 21.20
C PRO A 6 -27.62 -22.73 21.39
N GLU A 7 -27.16 -23.94 21.07
CA GLU A 7 -25.73 -24.20 20.90
C GLU A 7 -25.26 -23.28 19.76
N SER A 8 -24.69 -22.13 20.14
CA SER A 8 -23.89 -21.34 19.22
C SER A 8 -22.88 -22.31 18.61
N PRO A 9 -22.80 -22.42 17.27
CA PRO A 9 -21.71 -23.16 16.68
C PRO A 9 -20.45 -22.56 17.27
N MET A 10 -19.69 -23.42 17.95
CA MET A 10 -18.42 -23.06 18.53
C MET A 10 -17.68 -22.23 17.50
N LEU A 11 -17.27 -21.04 17.93
CA LEU A 11 -16.25 -20.22 17.30
C LEU A 11 -14.97 -21.06 17.22
N GLU A 12 -14.94 -22.10 16.38
CA GLU A 12 -13.75 -22.53 15.69
C GLU A 12 -13.44 -21.44 14.67
N GLN A 13 -13.08 -20.27 15.20
CA GLN A 13 -12.26 -19.32 14.52
C GLN A 13 -11.00 -20.11 14.19
N LYS A 14 -10.94 -20.68 12.98
CA LYS A 14 -9.82 -21.46 12.48
C LYS A 14 -8.62 -20.51 12.52
N SER A 15 -7.90 -20.60 13.63
CA SER A 15 -6.93 -19.61 14.08
C SER A 15 -5.87 -19.42 13.00
N MET A 16 -5.28 -18.23 12.95
CA MET A 16 -4.13 -17.99 12.08
C MET A 16 -3.07 -19.05 12.38
N SER A 17 -2.58 -19.75 11.35
CA SER A 17 -1.51 -20.72 11.57
C SER A 17 -0.30 -19.97 12.11
N ALA A 18 0.44 -20.59 13.04
CA ALA A 18 1.68 -20.01 13.56
C ALA A 18 2.64 -19.65 12.41
N GLU A 19 2.69 -20.50 11.37
CA GLU A 19 3.44 -20.27 10.15
C GLU A 19 3.02 -18.97 9.44
N PHE A 20 1.72 -18.73 9.23
CA PHE A 20 1.25 -17.49 8.62
C PHE A 20 1.65 -16.26 9.46
N MET A 21 1.48 -16.35 10.78
CA MET A 21 1.85 -15.26 11.70
C MET A 21 3.35 -14.93 11.64
N THR A 22 4.20 -15.95 11.53
CA THR A 22 5.64 -15.77 11.34
C THR A 22 5.94 -14.96 10.08
N TYR A 23 5.40 -15.36 8.92
CA TYR A 23 5.66 -14.64 7.67
C TYR A 23 5.02 -13.25 7.63
N ALA A 24 3.84 -13.09 8.24
CA ALA A 24 3.21 -11.77 8.38
C ALA A 24 4.05 -10.83 9.24
N PHE A 25 4.64 -11.32 10.33
CA PHE A 25 5.57 -10.55 11.15
C PHE A 25 6.86 -10.23 10.39
N GLU A 26 7.46 -11.20 9.71
CA GLU A 26 8.69 -11.02 8.94
C GLU A 26 8.53 -9.96 7.84
N ILE A 27 7.44 -9.97 7.08
CA ILE A 27 7.21 -8.94 6.04
C ILE A 27 6.99 -7.56 6.67
N ALA A 28 6.27 -7.48 7.79
CA ALA A 28 6.06 -6.21 8.50
C ALA A 28 7.38 -5.63 8.99
N GLN A 29 8.21 -6.47 9.62
CA GLN A 29 9.55 -6.10 10.08
C GLN A 29 10.45 -5.69 8.90
N MET A 30 10.50 -6.48 7.83
CA MET A 30 11.28 -6.18 6.64
C MET A 30 10.84 -4.84 6.02
N SER A 31 9.54 -4.60 5.90
CA SER A 31 9.01 -3.34 5.37
C SER A 31 9.42 -2.13 6.21
N TYR A 32 9.42 -2.27 7.53
CA TYR A 32 9.86 -1.21 8.44
C TYR A 32 11.36 -0.94 8.30
N THR A 33 12.18 -1.98 8.35
CA THR A 33 13.64 -1.89 8.19
C THR A 33 14.03 -1.33 6.83
N ILE A 34 13.33 -1.73 5.75
CA ILE A 34 13.50 -1.17 4.41
C ILE A 34 13.22 0.32 4.41
N ARG A 35 12.11 0.78 5.01
CA ARG A 35 11.78 2.20 5.04
C ARG A 35 12.86 3.01 5.76
N GLN A 36 13.33 2.54 6.91
CA GLN A 36 14.44 3.16 7.63
C GLN A 36 15.70 3.24 6.77
N ARG A 37 16.11 2.11 6.18
CA ARG A 37 17.33 2.03 5.36
C ARG A 37 17.22 2.71 4.00
N ALA A 38 16.03 2.90 3.45
CA ALA A 38 15.85 3.59 2.18
C ALA A 38 15.81 5.10 2.37
N TYR A 39 15.07 5.57 3.38
CA TYR A 39 14.66 6.96 3.49
C TYR A 39 15.25 7.76 4.63
N PHE A 40 16.01 7.13 5.53
CA PHE A 40 16.63 7.83 6.65
C PHE A 40 18.14 7.58 6.69
N ASP A 41 18.90 8.60 7.05
CA ASP A 41 20.31 8.46 7.37
C ASP A 41 20.49 7.82 8.76
N SER A 42 21.44 6.90 8.87
CA SER A 42 21.65 6.13 10.10
C SER A 42 22.25 6.93 11.25
N ASN A 43 22.87 8.07 10.96
CA ASN A 43 23.63 8.85 11.93
C ASN A 43 22.84 10.04 12.49
N ASN A 44 22.04 10.70 11.65
CA ASN A 44 21.29 11.91 12.03
C ASN A 44 19.76 11.79 11.88
N ALA A 45 19.26 10.67 11.35
CA ALA A 45 17.83 10.45 11.08
C ALA A 45 17.19 11.49 10.12
N GLU A 46 17.99 12.20 9.31
CA GLU A 46 17.46 13.06 8.25
C GLU A 46 16.88 12.23 7.10
N GLU A 47 15.82 12.75 6.49
CA GLU A 47 15.20 12.15 5.32
C GLU A 47 16.12 12.25 4.09
N ARG A 48 16.14 11.18 3.29
CA ARG A 48 16.89 11.13 2.02
C ARG A 48 16.21 10.24 1.01
N SER A 49 16.60 10.37 -0.26
CA SER A 49 16.26 9.38 -1.29
C SER A 49 17.20 8.16 -1.24
N PRO A 50 16.73 6.96 -1.60
CA PRO A 50 17.59 5.79 -1.71
C PRO A 50 18.56 5.94 -2.89
N SER A 51 19.83 5.58 -2.69
CA SER A 51 20.77 5.41 -3.80
C SER A 51 20.41 4.17 -4.62
N LEU A 52 20.85 4.12 -5.88
CA LEU A 52 20.65 2.95 -6.76
C LEU A 52 21.16 1.66 -6.14
N ALA A 53 22.37 1.68 -5.59
CA ALA A 53 22.97 0.51 -4.95
C ALA A 53 22.19 0.05 -3.71
N MET A 54 21.66 0.99 -2.92
CA MET A 54 20.79 0.68 -1.78
C MET A 54 19.50 0.02 -2.26
N ALA A 55 18.80 0.64 -3.22
CA ALA A 55 17.55 0.13 -3.75
C ALA A 55 17.70 -1.28 -4.35
N GLU A 56 18.73 -1.51 -5.16
CA GLU A 56 19.05 -2.83 -5.70
C GLU A 56 19.33 -3.86 -4.60
N SER A 57 20.03 -3.46 -3.53
CA SER A 57 20.27 -4.34 -2.39
C SER A 57 18.96 -4.71 -1.67
N LEU A 58 18.12 -3.73 -1.37
CA LEU A 58 16.84 -3.95 -0.68
C LEU A 58 15.88 -4.79 -1.53
N LEU A 59 15.83 -4.58 -2.85
CA LEU A 59 15.03 -5.43 -3.74
C LEU A 59 15.55 -6.86 -3.81
N ARG A 60 16.88 -7.09 -3.74
CA ARG A 60 17.44 -8.44 -3.59
C ARG A 60 17.05 -9.10 -2.27
N GLU A 61 16.98 -8.34 -1.18
CA GLU A 61 16.48 -8.84 0.11
C GLU A 61 15.01 -9.26 -0.01
N CYS A 62 14.15 -8.42 -0.61
CA CYS A 62 12.76 -8.79 -0.92
C CYS A 62 12.66 -10.06 -1.78
N ASN A 63 13.48 -10.16 -2.83
CA ASN A 63 13.50 -11.34 -3.70
C ASN A 63 13.98 -12.61 -2.98
N SER A 64 14.91 -12.46 -2.05
CA SER A 64 15.39 -13.59 -1.24
C SER A 64 14.30 -14.04 -0.26
N TRP A 65 13.61 -13.10 0.38
CA TRP A 65 12.52 -13.40 1.31
C TRP A 65 11.32 -14.10 0.63
N ILE A 66 10.84 -13.62 -0.53
CA ILE A 66 9.69 -14.26 -1.20
C ILE A 66 9.98 -15.71 -1.62
N GLN A 67 11.25 -16.07 -1.83
CA GLN A 67 11.67 -17.44 -2.15
C GLN A 67 11.64 -18.37 -0.93
N THR A 68 11.58 -17.85 0.30
CA THR A 68 11.45 -18.66 1.52
C THR A 68 10.00 -19.00 1.87
N ILE A 69 9.02 -18.39 1.16
CA ILE A 69 7.60 -18.64 1.39
C ILE A 69 7.24 -20.10 1.04
N PRO A 70 6.59 -20.82 1.95
CA PRO A 70 6.25 -22.22 1.73
C PRO A 70 5.12 -22.36 0.70
N PRO A 71 4.98 -23.51 0.03
CA PRO A 71 3.99 -23.72 -1.02
C PRO A 71 2.55 -23.36 -0.63
N ASN A 72 2.14 -23.67 0.60
CA ASN A 72 0.80 -23.39 1.14
C ASN A 72 0.51 -21.89 1.38
N LEU A 73 1.53 -21.03 1.31
CA LEU A 73 1.41 -19.56 1.37
C LEU A 73 1.77 -18.89 0.04
N SER A 74 2.03 -19.67 -1.01
CA SER A 74 2.40 -19.16 -2.33
C SER A 74 1.17 -18.92 -3.22
N LEU A 75 1.22 -17.88 -4.06
CA LEU A 75 0.18 -17.58 -5.04
C LEU A 75 -0.09 -18.75 -6.01
N ASN A 76 0.93 -19.57 -6.29
CA ASN A 76 0.84 -20.70 -7.23
C ASN A 76 -0.16 -21.78 -6.81
N TYR A 77 -0.48 -21.87 -5.51
CA TYR A 77 -1.37 -22.90 -4.96
C TYR A 77 -2.75 -22.35 -4.60
N LEU A 78 -3.03 -21.06 -4.86
CA LEU A 78 -4.31 -20.41 -4.55
C LEU A 78 -5.55 -21.19 -5.00
N PRO A 79 -5.60 -21.83 -6.19
CA PRO A 79 -6.79 -22.58 -6.61
C PRO A 79 -7.17 -23.73 -5.66
N THR A 80 -6.19 -24.30 -4.96
CA THR A 80 -6.34 -25.47 -4.07
C THR A 80 -6.65 -25.11 -2.63
N ILE A 81 -6.59 -23.84 -2.27
CA ILE A 81 -6.66 -23.36 -0.89
C ILE A 81 -8.12 -22.94 -0.54
N PRO A 82 -8.60 -23.16 0.70
CA PRO A 82 -9.92 -22.68 1.11
C PRO A 82 -10.06 -21.14 1.04
N PRO A 83 -11.23 -20.59 0.68
CA PRO A 83 -11.45 -19.14 0.50
C PRO A 83 -10.93 -18.26 1.64
N GLU A 84 -11.18 -18.64 2.90
CA GLU A 84 -10.74 -17.90 4.09
C GLU A 84 -9.20 -17.79 4.20
N GLN A 85 -8.48 -18.81 3.74
CA GLN A 85 -7.02 -18.81 3.73
C GLN A 85 -6.46 -18.05 2.53
N LYS A 86 -7.14 -18.09 1.37
CA LYS A 86 -6.76 -17.31 0.19
C LYS A 86 -6.65 -15.83 0.52
N ALA A 87 -7.62 -15.29 1.26
CA ALA A 87 -7.63 -13.88 1.60
C ALA A 87 -6.39 -13.41 2.35
N ARG A 88 -5.95 -14.22 3.32
CA ARG A 88 -4.75 -13.95 4.13
C ARG A 88 -3.48 -14.04 3.29
N ILE A 89 -3.41 -15.03 2.40
CA ILE A 89 -2.29 -15.19 1.46
C ILE A 89 -2.23 -14.00 0.51
N LEU A 90 -3.34 -13.60 -0.10
CA LEU A 90 -3.40 -12.43 -0.96
C LEU A 90 -2.91 -11.17 -0.23
N LEU A 91 -3.34 -10.96 1.01
CA LEU A 91 -2.88 -9.82 1.83
C LEU A 91 -1.36 -9.86 2.08
N LEU A 92 -0.80 -11.03 2.38
CA LEU A 92 0.66 -11.21 2.55
C LEU A 92 1.42 -10.76 1.28
N HIS A 93 0.94 -11.17 0.10
CA HIS A 93 1.55 -10.80 -1.18
C HIS A 93 1.31 -9.34 -1.56
N ILE A 94 0.14 -8.76 -1.24
CA ILE A 94 -0.11 -7.32 -1.39
C ILE A 94 0.89 -6.52 -0.56
N TYR A 95 1.13 -6.93 0.69
CA TYR A 95 2.09 -6.26 1.57
C TYR A 95 3.52 -6.39 1.03
N TYR A 96 3.90 -7.56 0.49
CA TYR A 96 5.16 -7.76 -0.20
C TYR A 96 5.36 -6.81 -1.39
N TYR A 97 4.37 -6.72 -2.28
CA TYR A 97 4.44 -5.83 -3.45
C TYR A 97 4.44 -4.36 -3.05
N TYR A 98 3.69 -3.99 -2.01
CA TYR A 98 3.76 -2.65 -1.41
C TYR A 98 5.18 -2.34 -0.89
N THR A 99 5.81 -3.26 -0.16
CA THR A 99 7.19 -3.07 0.32
C THR A 99 8.16 -2.85 -0.82
N ARG A 100 8.01 -3.57 -1.94
CA ARG A 100 8.81 -3.34 -3.15
C ARG A 100 8.58 -1.94 -3.72
N CYS A 101 7.32 -1.50 -3.84
CA CYS A 101 6.97 -0.15 -4.29
C CYS A 101 7.65 0.92 -3.43
N ILE A 102 7.71 0.74 -2.11
CA ILE A 102 8.41 1.67 -1.21
C ILE A 102 9.90 1.80 -1.56
N VAL A 103 10.58 0.71 -1.93
CA VAL A 103 12.00 0.77 -2.33
C VAL A 103 12.20 1.54 -3.63
N SER A 104 11.28 1.36 -4.58
CA SER A 104 11.50 1.73 -5.99
C SER A 104 10.78 3.02 -6.45
N ARG A 105 9.86 3.57 -5.65
CA ARG A 105 9.02 4.72 -6.06
C ARG A 105 9.80 5.99 -6.42
N ASP A 106 10.93 6.27 -5.76
CA ASP A 106 11.73 7.46 -6.07
C ASP A 106 12.28 7.41 -7.50
N PHE A 107 12.60 6.23 -8.02
CA PHE A 107 13.09 6.06 -9.39
C PHE A 107 11.97 6.22 -10.42
N LEU A 108 10.73 5.91 -10.05
CA LEU A 108 9.56 6.27 -10.85
C LEU A 108 9.37 7.78 -10.91
N VAL A 109 9.50 8.49 -9.78
CA VAL A 109 9.46 9.97 -9.76
C VAL A 109 10.56 10.55 -10.64
N GLN A 110 11.80 10.08 -10.52
CA GLN A 110 12.91 10.52 -11.38
C GLN A 110 12.64 10.27 -12.88
N LYS A 111 12.01 9.15 -13.24
CA LYS A 111 11.59 8.88 -14.62
C LYS A 111 10.57 9.90 -15.10
N VAL A 112 9.58 10.21 -14.27
CA VAL A 112 8.54 11.22 -14.57
C VAL A 112 9.14 12.61 -14.71
N GLU A 113 9.99 13.03 -13.77
CA GLU A 113 10.68 14.33 -13.82
C GLU A 113 11.51 14.48 -15.10
N ARG A 114 12.19 13.40 -15.50
CA ARG A 114 12.93 13.35 -16.77
C ARG A 114 12.00 13.50 -17.98
N ASN A 115 10.85 12.84 -17.97
CA ASN A 115 9.87 12.98 -19.03
C ASN A 115 9.32 14.42 -19.12
N ILE A 116 9.03 15.04 -17.97
CA ILE A 116 8.61 16.44 -17.89
C ILE A 116 9.69 17.35 -18.48
N ALA A 117 10.93 17.23 -18.01
CA ALA A 117 12.03 18.04 -18.49
C ALA A 117 12.28 17.86 -20.00
N PHE A 118 12.10 16.65 -20.54
CA PHE A 118 12.15 16.41 -21.99
C PHE A 118 11.03 17.15 -22.74
N LEU A 119 9.80 17.15 -22.21
CA LEU A 119 8.68 17.89 -22.82
C LEU A 119 8.86 19.41 -22.74
N GLU A 120 9.58 19.90 -21.74
CA GLU A 120 9.92 21.32 -21.54
C GLU A 120 11.18 21.75 -22.32
N ASP A 121 11.76 20.87 -23.15
CA ASP A 121 13.01 21.11 -23.90
C ASP A 121 14.20 21.51 -22.99
N LYS A 122 14.18 21.04 -21.73
CA LYS A 122 15.28 21.23 -20.79
C LYS A 122 16.38 20.22 -21.09
N GLN A 123 17.63 20.70 -21.08
CA GLN A 123 18.79 19.85 -21.31
C GLN A 123 18.95 18.86 -20.16
N MET A 124 18.69 17.58 -20.44
CA MET A 124 18.86 16.52 -19.44
C MET A 124 20.34 16.12 -19.35
N PRO A 125 20.94 16.10 -18.16
CA PRO A 125 22.28 15.54 -17.99
C PRO A 125 22.26 14.07 -18.42
N TYR A 126 23.28 13.69 -19.19
CA TYR A 126 23.55 12.29 -19.47
C TYR A 126 23.88 11.59 -18.16
N SER A 127 23.21 10.47 -17.88
CA SER A 127 23.48 9.63 -16.73
C SER A 127 23.77 8.23 -17.23
N GLU A 128 24.97 7.72 -16.94
CA GLU A 128 25.34 6.32 -17.19
C GLU A 128 24.43 5.35 -16.41
N GLU A 129 23.81 5.84 -15.35
CA GLU A 129 22.94 5.07 -14.48
C GLU A 129 21.46 5.10 -14.93
N LEU A 130 21.13 5.82 -16.00
CA LEU A 130 19.76 5.97 -16.50
C LEU A 130 19.06 4.62 -16.67
N GLN A 131 19.73 3.64 -17.27
CA GLN A 131 19.12 2.33 -17.50
C GLN A 131 18.76 1.61 -16.19
N ARG A 132 19.57 1.79 -15.14
CA ARG A 132 19.31 1.23 -13.81
C ARG A 132 18.12 1.95 -13.16
N THR A 133 18.06 3.28 -13.24
CA THR A 133 16.90 4.06 -12.78
C THR A 133 15.61 3.62 -13.48
N LEU A 134 15.64 3.45 -14.81
CA LEU A 134 14.48 2.99 -15.56
C LEU A 134 14.06 1.56 -15.19
N THR A 135 15.03 0.69 -14.89
CA THR A 135 14.76 -0.68 -14.43
C THR A 135 14.07 -0.68 -13.07
N LEU A 136 14.55 0.11 -12.11
CA LEU A 136 13.92 0.26 -10.79
C LEU A 136 12.55 0.92 -10.89
N SER A 137 12.39 1.90 -11.78
CA SER A 137 11.10 2.50 -12.07
C SER A 137 10.09 1.47 -12.59
N GLU A 138 10.49 0.60 -13.52
CA GLU A 138 9.63 -0.48 -14.03
C GLU A 138 9.31 -1.50 -12.95
N ASP A 139 10.27 -1.85 -12.08
CA ASP A 139 10.05 -2.73 -10.91
C ASP A 139 8.97 -2.17 -9.97
N CYS A 140 8.91 -0.83 -9.80
CA CYS A 140 7.88 -0.16 -9.01
C CYS A 140 6.48 -0.38 -9.61
N VAL A 141 6.36 -0.10 -10.91
CA VAL A 141 5.08 -0.18 -11.63
C VAL A 141 4.61 -1.63 -11.72
N GLU A 142 5.51 -2.56 -11.97
CA GLU A 142 5.20 -3.99 -11.98
C GLU A 142 4.75 -4.48 -10.60
N SER A 143 5.39 -4.04 -9.53
CA SER A 143 4.98 -4.40 -8.17
C SER A 143 3.57 -3.88 -7.86
N ALA A 144 3.26 -2.62 -8.22
CA ALA A 144 1.93 -2.07 -8.08
C ALA A 144 0.89 -2.83 -8.93
N HIS A 145 1.24 -3.20 -10.17
CA HIS A 145 0.39 -4.01 -11.03
C HIS A 145 0.06 -5.37 -10.41
N GLN A 146 1.07 -6.09 -9.89
CA GLN A 146 0.86 -7.38 -9.21
C GLN A 146 0.04 -7.23 -7.91
N SER A 147 0.20 -6.12 -7.19
CA SER A 147 -0.66 -5.79 -6.04
C SER A 147 -2.13 -5.65 -6.45
N ILE A 148 -2.43 -4.91 -7.54
CA ILE A 148 -3.81 -4.77 -8.05
C ILE A 148 -4.36 -6.14 -8.46
N ARG A 149 -3.57 -6.99 -9.12
CA ARG A 149 -3.98 -8.37 -9.44
C ARG A 149 -4.39 -9.15 -8.21
N CYS A 150 -3.57 -9.13 -7.16
CA CYS A 150 -3.90 -9.80 -5.90
C CYS A 150 -5.19 -9.25 -5.28
N ILE A 151 -5.39 -7.93 -5.35
CA ILE A 151 -6.60 -7.30 -4.83
C ILE A 151 -7.83 -7.71 -5.64
N MET A 152 -7.74 -7.76 -6.97
CA MET A 152 -8.84 -8.21 -7.84
C MET A 152 -9.24 -9.66 -7.56
N GLU A 153 -8.26 -10.56 -7.39
CA GLU A 153 -8.52 -11.95 -6.98
C GLU A 153 -9.23 -12.03 -5.60
N GLY A 154 -8.94 -11.06 -4.71
CA GLY A 154 -9.61 -10.94 -3.42
C GLY A 154 -11.00 -10.30 -3.47
N ALA A 155 -11.33 -9.57 -4.55
CA ALA A 155 -12.63 -8.90 -4.72
C ALA A 155 -13.79 -9.92 -4.70
N ASP A 156 -13.61 -11.04 -5.38
CA ASP A 156 -14.58 -12.13 -5.47
C ASP A 156 -14.78 -12.87 -4.14
N LEU A 157 -13.82 -12.73 -3.22
CA LEU A 157 -13.87 -13.29 -1.87
C LEU A 157 -14.51 -12.33 -0.86
N GLY A 158 -14.97 -11.15 -1.30
CA GLY A 158 -15.53 -10.12 -0.42
C GLY A 158 -14.49 -9.44 0.47
N MET A 159 -13.20 -9.52 0.12
CA MET A 159 -12.14 -8.89 0.90
C MET A 159 -12.18 -7.37 0.79
N ILE A 160 -12.53 -6.83 -0.38
CA ILE A 160 -12.42 -5.40 -0.61
C ILE A 160 -13.50 -4.64 0.16
N GLY A 161 -13.07 -3.72 1.03
CA GLY A 161 -13.96 -2.89 1.84
C GLY A 161 -14.35 -3.51 3.17
N TYR A 162 -13.80 -4.68 3.51
CA TYR A 162 -13.87 -5.21 4.87
C TYR A 162 -13.00 -4.39 5.81
N SER A 163 -11.83 -3.92 5.33
CA SER A 163 -10.96 -3.00 6.04
C SER A 163 -10.67 -1.75 5.21
N TRP A 164 -10.49 -0.62 5.90
CA TRP A 164 -9.96 0.61 5.32
C TRP A 164 -8.58 0.40 4.66
N LEU A 165 -7.83 -0.58 5.16
CA LEU A 165 -6.50 -0.97 4.69
C LEU A 165 -6.51 -1.54 3.26
N ASP A 166 -7.61 -2.17 2.83
CA ASP A 166 -7.75 -2.66 1.45
C ASP A 166 -7.77 -1.48 0.46
N LEU A 167 -8.49 -0.41 0.82
CA LEU A 167 -8.60 0.80 0.01
C LEU A 167 -7.26 1.56 -0.04
N PHE A 168 -6.48 1.55 1.03
CA PHE A 168 -5.13 2.11 1.02
C PHE A 168 -4.26 1.46 -0.06
N PHE A 169 -4.18 0.12 -0.09
CA PHE A 169 -3.36 -0.58 -1.08
C PHE A 169 -3.88 -0.41 -2.51
N ILE A 170 -5.21 -0.33 -2.68
CA ILE A 170 -5.81 -0.04 -3.98
C ILE A 170 -5.36 1.33 -4.48
N PHE A 171 -5.58 2.39 -3.69
CA PHE A 171 -5.24 3.75 -4.13
C PHE A 171 -3.74 3.93 -4.30
N HIS A 172 -2.92 3.36 -3.42
CA HIS A 172 -1.48 3.35 -3.57
C HIS A 172 -1.04 2.75 -4.92
N SER A 173 -1.57 1.57 -5.25
CA SER A 173 -1.19 0.87 -6.47
C SER A 173 -1.70 1.59 -7.73
N ILE A 174 -2.93 2.11 -7.70
CA ILE A 174 -3.49 2.93 -8.80
C ILE A 174 -2.64 4.17 -9.06
N LEU A 175 -2.28 4.92 -8.00
CA LEU A 175 -1.48 6.13 -8.15
C LEU A 175 -0.10 5.83 -8.74
N ILE A 176 0.55 4.72 -8.35
CA ILE A 176 1.83 4.31 -8.95
C ILE A 176 1.67 3.98 -10.43
N VAL A 177 0.64 3.19 -10.79
CA VAL A 177 0.41 2.84 -12.21
C VAL A 177 0.10 4.09 -13.03
N CYS A 178 -0.74 5.00 -12.55
CA CYS A 178 -1.03 6.25 -13.25
C CYS A 178 0.23 7.14 -13.40
N ALA A 179 1.07 7.23 -12.37
CA ALA A 179 2.31 8.00 -12.42
C ALA A 179 3.26 7.52 -13.53
N ASP A 180 3.24 6.23 -13.86
CA ASP A 180 4.00 5.67 -15.00
C ASP A 180 3.62 6.28 -16.36
N PHE A 181 2.38 6.71 -16.50
CA PHE A 181 1.86 7.34 -17.72
C PHE A 181 1.99 8.86 -17.70
N LEU A 182 2.34 9.46 -16.56
CA LEU A 182 2.48 10.90 -16.43
C LEU A 182 3.65 11.40 -17.30
N ALA A 183 3.36 12.46 -18.06
CA ALA A 183 4.32 13.11 -18.96
C ALA A 183 4.94 12.20 -20.03
N ARG A 184 4.35 11.03 -20.34
CA ARG A 184 4.86 10.18 -21.43
C ARG A 184 4.83 10.95 -22.78
N PRO A 185 5.87 10.81 -23.63
CA PRO A 185 5.88 11.44 -24.94
C PRO A 185 4.65 11.03 -25.78
N ARG A 186 3.99 12.00 -26.42
CA ARG A 186 2.72 11.77 -27.17
C ARG A 186 2.86 10.81 -28.35
N ASN A 187 4.07 10.59 -28.85
CA ASN A 187 4.38 9.67 -29.94
C ASN A 187 4.70 8.24 -29.45
N GLN A 188 4.82 8.03 -28.14
CA GLN A 188 5.06 6.71 -27.57
C GLN A 188 3.75 5.91 -27.61
N GLN A 189 3.76 4.79 -28.33
CA GLN A 189 2.63 3.87 -28.36
C GLN A 189 2.62 3.01 -27.09
N ASP A 190 1.41 2.71 -26.61
CA ASP A 190 1.22 1.77 -25.51
C ASP A 190 1.67 0.36 -25.92
N THR A 191 2.52 -0.24 -25.09
CA THR A 191 2.88 -1.65 -25.20
C THR A 191 1.73 -2.54 -24.73
N THR A 192 1.81 -3.85 -24.97
CA THR A 192 0.82 -4.80 -24.43
C THR A 192 0.70 -4.74 -22.90
N LYS A 193 1.83 -4.56 -22.21
CA LYS A 193 1.85 -4.37 -20.75
C LYS A 193 1.16 -3.08 -20.32
N ASP A 194 1.36 -2.00 -21.08
CA ASP A 194 0.70 -0.72 -20.79
C ASP A 194 -0.82 -0.85 -20.90
N ILE A 195 -1.31 -1.53 -21.94
CA ILE A 195 -2.74 -1.79 -22.14
C ILE A 195 -3.30 -2.59 -20.97
N GLU A 196 -2.61 -3.66 -20.55
CA GLU A 196 -3.01 -4.50 -19.41
C GLU A 196 -3.08 -3.67 -18.11
N ARG A 197 -2.04 -2.88 -17.82
CA ARG A 197 -1.97 -2.00 -16.64
C ARG A 197 -3.09 -0.97 -16.62
N LYS A 198 -3.33 -0.30 -17.75
CA LYS A 198 -4.42 0.67 -17.87
C LYS A 198 -5.78 0.01 -17.64
N GLU A 199 -6.00 -1.15 -18.25
CA GLU A 199 -7.26 -1.87 -18.11
C GLU A 199 -7.51 -2.28 -16.67
N MET A 200 -6.49 -2.78 -15.98
CA MET A 200 -6.61 -3.17 -14.59
C MET A 200 -6.98 -2.01 -13.67
N VAL A 201 -6.40 -0.82 -13.91
CA VAL A 201 -6.77 0.41 -13.19
C VAL A 201 -8.22 0.79 -13.50
N ARG A 202 -8.67 0.72 -14.77
CA ARG A 202 -10.07 1.01 -15.13
C ARG A 202 -11.05 0.09 -14.41
N VAL A 203 -10.79 -1.22 -14.44
CA VAL A 203 -11.63 -2.21 -13.76
C VAL A 203 -11.70 -1.93 -12.26
N MET A 204 -10.55 -1.67 -11.62
CA MET A 204 -10.50 -1.38 -10.19
C MET A 204 -11.20 -0.07 -9.82
N LEU A 205 -11.02 1.00 -10.60
CA LEU A 205 -11.73 2.27 -10.38
C LEU A 205 -13.25 2.10 -10.53
N ASN A 206 -13.70 1.33 -11.51
CA ASN A 206 -15.12 1.02 -11.69
C ASN A 206 -15.67 0.19 -10.52
N TYR A 207 -14.90 -0.76 -10.01
CA TYR A 207 -15.25 -1.53 -8.82
C TYR A 207 -15.46 -0.61 -7.60
N ILE A 208 -14.50 0.28 -7.32
CA ILE A 208 -14.57 1.21 -6.18
C ILE A 208 -15.72 2.21 -6.29
N ARG A 209 -16.07 2.67 -7.50
CA ARG A 209 -17.20 3.60 -7.72
C ARG A 209 -18.53 3.03 -7.22
N GLY A 210 -18.69 1.71 -7.24
CA GLY A 210 -19.88 1.03 -6.71
C GLY A 210 -19.91 0.89 -5.18
N MET A 211 -18.82 1.21 -4.49
CA MET A 211 -18.69 0.97 -3.05
C MET A 211 -19.18 2.15 -2.20
N LYS A 212 -19.66 1.84 -0.99
CA LYS A 212 -19.93 2.85 0.05
C LYS A 212 -18.64 3.15 0.82
N LEU A 213 -18.03 4.31 0.55
CA LEU A 213 -16.77 4.74 1.15
C LEU A 213 -16.99 5.78 2.28
N ALA A 214 -16.12 5.82 3.29
CA ALA A 214 -16.03 7.00 4.18
C ALA A 214 -15.51 8.22 3.44
N ALA A 215 -15.67 9.38 4.07
CA ALA A 215 -15.28 10.68 3.54
C ALA A 215 -13.84 10.70 2.99
N THR A 216 -12.85 10.24 3.76
CA THR A 216 -11.44 10.20 3.34
C THR A 216 -11.24 9.43 2.04
N TYR A 217 -11.86 8.25 1.93
CA TYR A 217 -11.72 7.42 0.74
C TYR A 217 -12.57 7.87 -0.44
N LYS A 218 -13.63 8.65 -0.22
CA LYS A 218 -14.32 9.38 -1.30
C LYS A 218 -13.40 10.42 -1.91
N ILE A 219 -12.63 11.14 -1.10
CA ILE A 219 -11.65 12.12 -1.58
C ILE A 219 -10.55 11.40 -2.37
N LEU A 220 -9.94 10.36 -1.80
CA LEU A 220 -8.91 9.57 -2.50
C LEU A 220 -9.42 8.94 -3.79
N SER A 221 -10.68 8.46 -3.80
CA SER A 221 -11.32 7.94 -5.01
C SER A 221 -11.42 9.00 -6.11
N ARG A 222 -11.83 10.22 -5.76
CA ARG A 222 -11.88 11.34 -6.71
C ARG A 222 -10.50 11.69 -7.25
N ILE A 223 -9.49 11.79 -6.37
CA ILE A 223 -8.10 12.06 -6.76
C ILE A 223 -7.60 10.98 -7.72
N ALA A 224 -7.82 9.70 -7.39
CA ALA A 224 -7.38 8.59 -8.23
C ALA A 224 -8.06 8.59 -9.61
N ILE A 225 -9.36 8.87 -9.67
CA ILE A 225 -10.11 8.99 -10.94
C ILE A 225 -9.58 10.16 -11.77
N GLN A 226 -9.40 11.33 -11.16
CA GLN A 226 -8.89 12.52 -11.85
C GLN A 226 -7.47 12.29 -12.35
N PHE A 227 -6.61 11.69 -11.53
CA PHE A 227 -5.23 11.41 -11.92
C PHE A 227 -5.15 10.37 -13.05
N ALA A 228 -6.00 9.34 -13.03
CA ALA A 228 -6.11 8.38 -14.11
C ALA A 228 -6.63 9.03 -15.41
N SER A 229 -7.50 10.03 -15.32
CA SER A 229 -7.94 10.82 -16.47
C SER A 229 -6.80 11.67 -17.04
N LEU A 230 -6.12 12.45 -16.18
CA LEU A 230 -5.00 13.31 -16.57
C LEU A 230 -3.86 12.54 -17.28
N THR A 231 -3.63 11.31 -16.84
CA THR A 231 -2.56 10.44 -17.36
C THR A 231 -3.00 9.63 -18.59
N GLY A 232 -4.24 9.80 -19.08
CA GLY A 232 -4.77 9.05 -20.22
C GLY A 232 -4.96 7.56 -19.94
N VAL A 233 -5.01 7.16 -18.66
CA VAL A 233 -5.26 5.78 -18.24
C VAL A 233 -6.73 5.41 -18.44
N THR A 234 -7.65 6.36 -18.21
CA THR A 234 -9.08 6.12 -18.42
C THR A 234 -9.53 6.21 -19.87
N GLU A 235 -8.69 6.73 -20.78
CA GLU A 235 -9.03 6.80 -22.19
C GLU A 235 -9.10 5.38 -22.79
N GLU A 236 -10.25 5.03 -23.37
CA GLU A 236 -10.36 3.85 -24.21
C GLU A 236 -9.56 4.11 -25.50
N GLN A 237 -8.72 3.15 -25.87
CA GLN A 237 -7.90 3.26 -27.07
C GLN A 237 -8.86 3.40 -28.26
N ARG A 238 -8.98 4.62 -28.81
CA ARG A 238 -9.76 4.84 -30.03
C ARG A 238 -9.14 3.96 -31.11
N SER A 239 -9.74 2.81 -31.37
CA SER A 239 -9.49 2.04 -32.58
C SER A 239 -9.57 3.02 -33.73
N THR A 240 -8.47 3.19 -34.45
CA THR A 240 -8.37 4.11 -35.57
C THR A 240 -9.53 3.78 -36.50
N PRO A 241 -10.49 4.69 -36.72
CA PRO A 241 -11.55 4.41 -37.67
C PRO A 241 -10.84 4.26 -39.01
N THR A 242 -10.97 3.07 -39.60
CA THR A 242 -10.58 2.86 -40.99
C THR A 242 -11.31 3.93 -41.79
N PHE A 243 -10.52 4.79 -42.43
CA PHE A 243 -11.01 6.01 -43.08
C PHE A 243 -11.98 5.64 -44.21
N THR A 244 -13.28 5.68 -43.93
CA THR A 244 -14.32 5.81 -44.94
C THR A 244 -15.19 7.00 -44.58
N GLY A 245 -14.84 8.15 -45.16
CA GLY A 245 -15.77 9.18 -45.63
C GLY A 245 -16.80 9.78 -44.66
N GLN A 246 -16.50 11.02 -44.25
CA GLN A 246 -17.39 12.19 -44.15
C GLN A 246 -18.41 12.35 -42.99
N ALA A 247 -18.25 13.54 -42.38
CA ALA A 247 -19.26 14.45 -41.82
C ALA A 247 -19.81 14.17 -40.40
N GLY A 248 -19.20 14.85 -39.41
CA GLY A 248 -19.77 14.96 -38.05
C GLY A 248 -18.97 15.82 -37.05
N SER A 249 -18.18 16.81 -37.48
CA SER A 249 -17.18 17.48 -36.62
C SER A 249 -17.62 18.83 -36.05
N ARG A 250 -18.75 18.90 -35.32
CA ARG A 250 -19.13 20.15 -34.59
C ARG A 250 -19.78 19.97 -33.21
N LEU A 251 -20.05 18.75 -32.75
CA LEU A 251 -20.66 18.52 -31.43
C LEU A 251 -19.66 18.10 -30.35
N ASP A 252 -18.55 17.44 -30.72
CA ASP A 252 -17.55 16.95 -29.75
C ASP A 252 -16.67 18.05 -29.13
N GLU A 253 -16.54 19.20 -29.80
CA GLU A 253 -15.66 20.29 -29.35
C GLU A 253 -16.25 21.10 -28.19
N GLN A 254 -17.57 21.08 -28.02
CA GLN A 254 -18.28 21.79 -26.95
C GLN A 254 -18.33 20.99 -25.64
N GLN A 255 -18.32 19.67 -25.69
CA GLN A 255 -18.27 18.80 -24.50
C GLN A 255 -16.87 18.76 -23.87
N ALA A 256 -15.81 18.71 -24.69
CA ALA A 256 -14.43 18.75 -24.20
C ALA A 256 -14.07 20.10 -23.53
N ALA A 257 -14.67 21.21 -23.97
CA ALA A 257 -14.45 22.53 -23.37
C ALA A 257 -15.11 22.69 -21.99
N LEU A 258 -16.23 21.99 -21.73
CA LEU A 258 -16.96 22.06 -20.46
C LEU A 258 -16.29 21.20 -19.37
N GLU A 259 -15.77 20.02 -19.72
CA GLU A 259 -15.04 19.14 -18.78
C GLU A 259 -13.71 19.76 -18.31
N ASN A 260 -13.07 20.57 -19.17
CA ASN A 260 -11.82 21.26 -18.85
C ASN A 260 -12.02 22.47 -17.91
N ASP A 261 -13.18 23.11 -17.94
CA ASP A 261 -13.51 24.27 -17.07
C ASP A 261 -13.87 23.81 -15.65
N GLU A 262 -14.57 22.68 -15.52
CA GLU A 262 -14.93 22.09 -14.23
C GLU A 262 -13.71 21.51 -13.49
N THR A 263 -12.81 20.84 -14.21
CA THR A 263 -11.52 20.34 -13.67
C THR A 263 -10.57 21.46 -13.25
N SER A 264 -10.54 22.56 -14.00
CA SER A 264 -9.72 23.75 -13.68
C SER A 264 -10.20 24.46 -12.41
N ARG A 265 -11.51 24.55 -12.19
CA ARG A 265 -12.08 25.11 -10.94
C ARG A 265 -11.80 24.24 -9.71
N GLN A 266 -11.74 22.93 -9.88
CA GLN A 266 -11.53 21.98 -8.78
C GLN A 266 -10.06 21.88 -8.33
N LEU A 267 -9.11 22.13 -9.24
CA LEU A 267 -7.68 22.18 -8.94
C LEU A 267 -7.31 23.34 -7.99
N MET A 268 -8.06 24.45 -8.01
CA MET A 268 -7.82 25.58 -7.11
C MET A 268 -8.24 25.31 -5.65
N GLU A 269 -9.12 24.34 -5.40
CA GLU A 269 -9.62 24.01 -4.05
C GLU A 269 -8.68 23.07 -3.28
N ILE A 270 -7.76 22.38 -3.96
CA ILE A 270 -6.85 21.38 -3.37
C ILE A 270 -5.53 22.00 -2.89
N SER A 271 -5.19 23.21 -3.35
CA SER A 271 -3.93 23.90 -3.00
C SER A 271 -3.82 24.22 -1.50
N ASP A 272 -4.93 24.34 -0.77
CA ASP A 272 -4.94 24.73 0.65
C ASP A 272 -4.78 23.54 1.63
N VAL A 273 -4.71 22.29 1.13
CA VAL A 273 -4.64 21.07 1.98
C VAL A 273 -3.25 20.40 1.94
N GLN A 274 -2.30 20.97 1.18
CA GLN A 274 -1.06 20.30 0.78
C GLN A 274 -0.01 20.10 1.90
N ASP A 275 0.02 20.94 2.93
CA ASP A 275 1.21 21.01 3.81
C ASP A 275 1.17 20.05 5.02
N ASP A 276 0.00 19.57 5.45
CA ASP A 276 -0.12 18.78 6.70
C ASP A 276 -0.33 17.27 6.50
N TRP A 277 -0.77 16.82 5.31
CA TRP A 277 -1.12 15.42 5.09
C TRP A 277 0.09 14.52 4.86
N PHE A 278 1.07 14.98 4.07
CA PHE A 278 2.23 14.16 3.70
C PHE A 278 3.14 13.89 4.92
N SER A 279 3.32 14.90 5.77
CA SER A 279 4.15 14.84 6.99
C SER A 279 3.56 13.94 8.09
N ASN A 280 2.23 13.80 8.17
CA ASN A 280 1.56 12.99 9.18
C ASN A 280 1.30 11.53 8.76
N ALA A 281 1.33 11.25 7.45
CA ALA A 281 1.17 9.91 6.94
C ALA A 281 2.37 9.01 7.24
N THR A 282 3.54 9.54 7.58
CA THR A 282 4.74 8.77 7.94
C THR A 282 4.86 8.51 9.44
N SER A 283 4.25 9.34 10.29
CA SER A 283 4.35 9.28 11.75
C SER A 283 3.28 8.40 12.43
N SER A 284 2.18 8.04 11.75
CA SER A 284 1.09 7.22 12.29
C SER A 284 0.85 5.92 11.50
N LEU A 285 1.92 5.19 11.16
CA LEU A 285 1.81 3.91 10.45
C LEU A 285 2.01 2.70 11.37
N GLY A 286 0.93 2.29 12.03
CA GLY A 286 0.54 0.87 12.02
C GLY A 286 1.07 -0.04 13.13
N LEU A 287 1.40 0.46 14.33
CA LEU A 287 1.66 -0.41 15.48
C LEU A 287 0.40 -0.70 16.33
N ASP A 288 -0.65 0.12 16.24
CA ASP A 288 -1.92 -0.09 16.97
C ASP A 288 -2.81 -1.20 16.35
N PHE A 289 -2.36 -1.85 15.28
CA PHE A 289 -3.23 -2.74 14.48
C PHE A 289 -3.41 -4.14 15.07
N PHE A 290 -2.46 -4.63 15.88
CA PHE A 290 -2.59 -5.94 16.53
C PHE A 290 -3.46 -5.91 17.81
N GLU A 291 -3.89 -4.73 18.28
CA GLU A 291 -4.71 -4.59 19.50
C GLU A 291 -6.22 -4.46 19.25
N MET A 292 -6.71 -4.51 18.01
CA MET A 292 -8.17 -4.41 17.75
C MET A 292 -8.94 -5.72 17.96
N GLN A 293 -8.80 -6.30 19.14
CA GLN A 293 -9.79 -7.24 19.67
C GLN A 293 -10.00 -7.02 21.17
N GLU A 294 -10.57 -5.88 21.54
CA GLU A 294 -11.38 -5.74 22.75
C GLU A 294 -12.34 -4.57 22.57
N GLY A 295 -13.58 -4.88 22.22
CA GLY A 295 -14.67 -3.92 22.30
C GLY A 295 -15.43 -4.12 23.61
N SER A 296 -15.43 -3.11 24.47
CA SER A 296 -16.66 -2.60 25.09
C SER A 296 -16.41 -1.34 25.92
N ASP A 297 -17.10 -0.26 25.53
CA ASP A 297 -17.72 0.80 26.33
C ASP A 297 -16.90 1.72 27.28
N THR A 298 -17.31 2.97 27.23
CA THR A 298 -16.75 4.21 27.78
C THR A 298 -16.70 4.33 29.31
N LEU A 299 -15.48 4.61 29.85
CA LEU A 299 -15.07 5.60 30.90
C LEU A 299 -15.78 5.61 32.30
N PRO A 300 -15.23 6.25 33.38
CA PRO A 300 -13.87 6.67 33.73
C PRO A 300 -13.41 6.25 35.17
N LEU A 301 -12.14 6.58 35.49
CA LEU A 301 -11.60 6.90 36.84
C LEU A 301 -11.34 5.80 37.90
N HIS A 302 -10.15 5.97 38.50
CA HIS A 302 -9.69 5.56 39.82
C HIS A 302 -9.09 4.15 40.03
N ALA A 303 -7.77 4.18 40.25
CA ALA A 303 -7.01 3.17 40.98
C ALA A 303 -7.63 2.89 42.35
N GLN A 304 -7.87 1.61 42.65
CA GLN A 304 -7.84 1.06 44.01
C GLN A 304 -7.70 -0.47 44.00
N GLY A 305 -6.70 -0.93 44.76
CA GLY A 305 -6.78 -2.09 45.65
C GLY A 305 -7.27 -3.42 45.08
N SER A 306 -6.31 -4.25 44.67
CA SER A 306 -6.43 -5.71 44.64
C SER A 306 -7.13 -6.22 45.91
N THR A 307 -8.24 -6.93 45.74
CA THR A 307 -8.93 -7.64 46.82
C THR A 307 -9.29 -9.05 46.36
N TYR A 308 -8.32 -9.97 46.43
CA TYR A 308 -8.57 -11.38 46.71
C TYR A 308 -7.52 -11.88 47.70
N PRO A 309 -7.89 -12.11 48.97
CA PRO A 309 -7.08 -12.84 49.93
C PRO A 309 -7.29 -14.35 49.73
N GLU A 310 -6.34 -15.12 50.28
CA GLU A 310 -6.28 -16.58 50.31
C GLU A 310 -5.55 -17.24 49.13
N LEU A 311 -4.21 -17.26 49.25
CA LEU A 311 -3.42 -18.50 49.40
C LEU A 311 -1.97 -18.12 49.73
N TYR A 312 -1.76 -17.59 50.93
CA TYR A 312 -0.45 -17.66 51.61
C TYR A 312 -0.51 -18.81 52.59
N ASN A 313 0.32 -19.83 52.38
CA ASN A 313 1.13 -20.44 53.44
C ASN A 313 1.97 -21.60 52.88
N ALA A 314 3.19 -21.29 52.45
CA ALA A 314 4.38 -22.09 52.77
C ALA A 314 5.65 -21.38 52.22
N GLN A 315 6.51 -20.95 53.15
CA GLN A 315 7.93 -20.62 52.96
C GLN A 315 8.68 -21.20 54.18
N PRO A 316 10.02 -21.33 54.22
CA PRO A 316 11.08 -21.29 53.19
C PRO A 316 12.08 -22.49 53.41
N PRO A 317 13.39 -22.51 53.05
CA PRO A 317 14.23 -21.58 52.26
C PRO A 317 15.08 -22.25 51.15
N TYR A 318 15.52 -21.47 50.16
CA TYR A 318 16.92 -21.29 49.73
C TYR A 318 16.93 -20.33 48.53
N SER A 319 17.85 -19.37 48.62
CA SER A 319 18.08 -18.23 47.74
C SER A 319 18.48 -18.61 46.32
N ALA A 320 17.72 -18.14 45.33
CA ALA A 320 18.22 -17.84 43.98
C ALA A 320 17.27 -16.81 43.32
N GLN A 321 17.78 -15.61 43.04
CA GLN A 321 17.08 -14.62 42.21
C GLN A 321 16.98 -15.14 40.77
N PRO A 322 15.79 -15.14 40.12
CA PRO A 322 15.74 -15.24 38.67
C PRO A 322 15.92 -13.85 38.07
N ALA A 323 16.85 -13.77 37.12
CA ALA A 323 17.09 -12.62 36.27
C ALA A 323 15.79 -12.15 35.61
N THR A 324 15.55 -10.85 35.69
CA THR A 324 14.58 -10.15 34.86
C THR A 324 14.94 -10.40 33.39
N SER A 325 14.12 -11.15 32.67
CA SER A 325 14.15 -11.15 31.21
C SER A 325 13.64 -9.78 30.76
N GLU A 326 14.55 -8.83 30.58
CA GLU A 326 14.27 -7.64 29.79
C GLU A 326 13.91 -8.10 28.38
N VAL A 327 12.63 -7.94 28.03
CA VAL A 327 12.20 -7.93 26.64
C VAL A 327 12.85 -6.68 26.02
N ASP A 328 13.79 -6.89 25.10
CA ASP A 328 14.52 -5.82 24.42
C ASP A 328 13.49 -5.05 23.56
N ASP A 329 12.97 -3.96 24.12
CA ASP A 329 12.08 -3.03 23.43
C ASP A 329 12.89 -2.28 22.37
N TRP A 330 12.88 -2.82 21.16
CA TRP A 330 13.60 -2.29 20.01
C TRP A 330 13.09 -0.90 19.58
N THR A 331 11.88 -0.50 20.01
CA THR A 331 11.35 0.85 19.73
C THR A 331 11.98 1.92 20.63
N ALA A 332 12.44 1.53 21.83
CA ALA A 332 13.00 2.45 22.82
C ALA A 332 14.41 2.95 22.48
N ARG A 333 15.16 2.26 21.60
CA ARG A 333 16.50 2.72 21.19
C ARG A 333 16.46 3.88 20.21
N THR A 334 15.43 3.96 19.38
CA THR A 334 15.34 4.99 18.33
C THR A 334 14.82 6.33 18.88
N LEU A 335 14.03 6.30 19.95
CA LEU A 335 13.45 7.51 20.57
C LEU A 335 14.43 8.28 21.48
N ARG A 336 15.53 7.66 21.95
CA ARG A 336 16.50 8.33 22.82
C ARG A 336 17.33 9.43 22.13
N GLY A 337 17.29 9.52 20.80
CA GLY A 337 17.95 10.59 20.04
C GLY A 337 17.13 11.89 19.93
N MET A 338 15.85 11.91 20.30
CA MET A 338 14.94 13.01 19.97
C MET A 338 14.81 14.10 21.05
N HIS A 339 15.51 14.01 22.18
CA HIS A 339 15.38 14.98 23.28
C HIS A 339 16.71 15.50 23.86
N ALA A 340 17.74 15.64 23.02
CA ALA A 340 18.98 16.30 23.43
C ALA A 340 19.45 17.30 22.37
N LEU A 341 18.69 18.38 22.19
CA LEU A 341 19.20 19.71 21.83
C LEU A 341 18.34 20.79 22.50
#